data_AF-A0A0H3A2S5-F1
#
_entry.id   AF-A0A0H3A2S5-F1
#
_cell.length_a   1.000
_cell.length_b   1.000
_cell.length_c   1.000
_cell.angle_alpha   90.00
_cell.angle_beta   90.00
_cell.angle_gamma   90.00
#
_symmetry.space_group_name_H-M   'P 1'
#
loop_
_entity.id
_entity.type
_entity.pdbx_description
1 polymer ?
#
loop_
_entity_poly.entity_id
_entity_poly.type
_entity_poly.pdbx_seq_one_letter_code
_entity_poly.pdbx_strand_id
1 'polypeptide(L)'
;MNENAYRHAAYAIARDSDAPAAVTAYAGAVAAAMHRAQLEGTTLACQLITELSSDPVTHAAAVSIGPFGVLTLSDWLQEVWGDVTEIAALTEVPELIESEVLYRRATVELFAETDASASTATLAFAGALAVANVRWLATGSDPAASGFVSSVLDADPVAAAAREELDESTRASIAISVGNRWTEIMERVQVMEMVAAIETAA
;
A
#
# COMPACT_ATOMS: atom_id res chain seq x y z
N MET A 1 -9.66 12.12 -13.09
CA MET A 1 -9.88 11.74 -11.69
C MET A 1 -8.69 10.90 -11.25
N ASN A 2 -8.18 11.09 -10.03
CA ASN A 2 -6.99 10.41 -9.54
C ASN A 2 -7.30 8.91 -9.36
N GLU A 3 -6.48 8.02 -9.92
CA GLU A 3 -6.64 6.56 -9.78
C GLU A 3 -6.64 6.13 -8.30
N ASN A 4 -5.86 6.82 -7.47
CA ASN A 4 -5.83 6.57 -6.03
C ASN A 4 -7.17 6.87 -5.35
N ALA A 5 -8.04 7.69 -5.94
CA ALA A 5 -9.37 7.96 -5.38
C ALA A 5 -10.27 6.71 -5.44
N TYR A 6 -10.18 5.92 -6.52
CA TYR A 6 -10.90 4.66 -6.64
C TYR A 6 -10.37 3.60 -5.67
N ARG A 7 -9.05 3.56 -5.50
CA ARG A 7 -8.40 2.70 -4.51
C ARG A 7 -8.87 3.05 -3.09
N HIS A 8 -8.86 4.32 -2.71
CA HIS A 8 -9.35 4.77 -1.39
C HIS A 8 -10.85 4.58 -1.21
N ALA A 9 -11.66 4.72 -2.26
CA ALA A 9 -13.09 4.44 -2.19
C ALA A 9 -13.35 2.96 -1.87
N ALA A 10 -12.64 2.03 -2.52
CA ALA A 10 -12.72 0.61 -2.19
C ALA A 10 -12.23 0.32 -0.76
N TYR A 11 -11.20 1.04 -0.29
CA TYR A 11 -10.76 0.93 1.10
C TYR A 11 -11.81 1.39 2.11
N ALA A 12 -12.57 2.45 1.81
CA ALA A 12 -13.64 2.92 2.67
C ALA A 12 -14.74 1.85 2.83
N ILE A 13 -15.17 1.24 1.71
CA ILE A 13 -16.17 0.16 1.73
C ILE A 13 -15.63 -1.08 2.48
N ALA A 14 -14.37 -1.44 2.25
CA ALA A 14 -13.73 -2.55 2.96
C ALA A 14 -13.65 -2.30 4.48
N ARG A 15 -13.33 -1.07 4.88
CA ARG A 15 -13.27 -0.64 6.28
C ARG A 15 -14.64 -0.72 6.96
N ASP A 16 -15.71 -0.31 6.29
CA ASP A 16 -17.08 -0.41 6.82
C ASP A 16 -17.51 -1.87 7.09
N SER A 17 -16.80 -2.83 6.49
CA SER A 17 -17.01 -4.27 6.67
C SER A 17 -15.99 -4.94 7.60
N ASP A 18 -15.17 -4.17 8.32
CA ASP A 18 -14.05 -4.66 9.16
C ASP A 18 -13.12 -5.64 8.41
N ALA A 19 -12.87 -5.36 7.13
CA ALA A 19 -12.09 -6.26 6.28
C ALA A 19 -10.61 -6.33 6.69
N PRO A 20 -9.96 -7.52 6.64
CA PRO A 20 -8.53 -7.67 6.89
C PRO A 20 -7.65 -6.88 5.92
N ALA A 21 -6.37 -6.70 6.26
CA ALA A 21 -5.43 -5.94 5.43
C ALA A 21 -5.30 -6.51 4.01
N ALA A 22 -5.29 -7.84 3.86
CA ALA A 22 -5.25 -8.51 2.56
C ALA A 22 -6.46 -8.17 1.69
N VAL A 23 -7.68 -8.27 2.24
CA VAL A 23 -8.92 -7.95 1.49
C VAL A 23 -8.95 -6.48 1.11
N THR A 24 -8.61 -5.60 2.04
CA THR A 24 -8.55 -4.15 1.81
C THR A 24 -7.56 -3.82 0.69
N ALA A 25 -6.32 -4.30 0.77
CA ALA A 25 -5.30 -4.07 -0.25
C ALA A 25 -5.73 -4.56 -1.64
N TYR A 26 -6.26 -5.78 -1.72
CA TYR A 26 -6.69 -6.38 -2.98
C TYR A 26 -7.89 -5.65 -3.59
N ALA A 27 -8.91 -5.29 -2.80
CA ALA A 27 -10.07 -4.52 -3.27
C ALA A 27 -9.65 -3.19 -3.88
N GLY A 28 -8.71 -2.47 -3.26
CA GLY A 28 -8.16 -1.24 -3.82
C GLY A 28 -7.36 -1.44 -5.11
N ALA A 29 -6.62 -2.55 -5.24
CA ALA A 29 -5.91 -2.90 -6.47
C ALA A 29 -6.88 -3.21 -7.63
N VAL A 30 -7.95 -3.97 -7.36
CA VAL A 30 -9.01 -4.23 -8.35
C VAL A 30 -9.71 -2.93 -8.73
N ALA A 31 -10.03 -2.04 -7.79
CA ALA A 31 -10.68 -0.77 -8.08
C ALA A 31 -9.84 0.13 -9.00
N ALA A 32 -8.55 0.26 -8.69
CA ALA A 32 -7.59 0.98 -9.53
C ALA A 32 -7.50 0.36 -10.94
N ALA A 33 -7.37 -0.97 -11.02
CA ALA A 33 -7.29 -1.70 -12.28
C ALA A 33 -8.58 -1.60 -13.11
N MET A 34 -9.76 -1.62 -12.48
CA MET A 34 -11.05 -1.44 -13.15
C MET A 34 -11.17 -0.04 -13.76
N HIS A 35 -10.83 1.00 -13.00
CA HIS A 35 -10.84 2.37 -13.50
C HIS A 35 -9.87 2.53 -14.68
N ARG A 36 -8.65 2.00 -14.56
CA ARG A 36 -7.66 2.06 -15.65
C ARG A 36 -8.12 1.30 -16.90
N ALA A 37 -8.73 0.13 -16.72
CA ALA A 37 -9.29 -0.64 -17.83
C ALA A 37 -10.41 0.13 -18.56
N GLN A 38 -11.25 0.86 -17.82
CA GLN A 38 -12.29 1.71 -18.40
C GLN A 38 -11.70 2.91 -19.17
N LEU A 39 -10.66 3.55 -18.64
CA LEU A 39 -10.02 4.69 -19.30
C LEU A 39 -9.26 4.30 -20.57
N GLU A 40 -8.55 3.17 -20.53
CA GLU A 40 -7.68 2.72 -21.63
C GLU A 40 -8.40 1.81 -22.63
N GLY A 41 -9.64 1.40 -22.34
CA GLY A 41 -10.37 0.44 -23.17
C GLY A 41 -9.74 -0.96 -23.17
N THR A 42 -9.10 -1.35 -22.07
CA THR A 42 -8.44 -2.66 -21.90
C THR A 42 -9.23 -3.56 -20.95
N THR A 43 -8.68 -4.73 -20.59
CA THR A 43 -9.35 -5.66 -19.67
C THR A 43 -8.87 -5.46 -18.23
N LEU A 44 -9.76 -5.72 -17.27
CA LEU A 44 -9.41 -5.79 -15.85
C LEU A 44 -8.22 -6.73 -15.60
N ALA A 45 -8.22 -7.90 -16.24
CA ALA A 45 -7.15 -8.88 -16.08
C ALA A 45 -5.78 -8.30 -16.46
N CYS A 46 -5.68 -7.58 -17.59
CA CYS A 46 -4.43 -6.94 -18.00
C CYS A 46 -3.94 -5.93 -16.97
N GLN A 47 -4.83 -5.05 -16.49
CA GLN A 47 -4.44 -4.02 -15.53
C GLN A 47 -4.11 -4.59 -14.15
N LEU A 48 -4.86 -5.60 -13.72
CA LEU A 48 -4.64 -6.23 -12.44
C LEU A 48 -3.33 -7.03 -12.42
N ILE A 49 -2.94 -7.68 -13.53
CA ILE A 49 -1.62 -8.32 -13.64
C ILE A 49 -0.51 -7.28 -13.44
N THR A 50 -0.64 -6.08 -14.02
CA THR A 50 0.32 -4.99 -13.83
C THR A 50 0.40 -4.56 -12.37
N GLU A 51 -0.74 -4.36 -11.69
CA GLU A 51 -0.78 -4.05 -10.25
C GLU A 51 -0.07 -5.12 -9.42
N LEU A 52 -0.49 -6.39 -9.58
CA LEU A 52 0.02 -7.51 -8.79
C LEU A 52 1.49 -7.84 -9.07
N SER A 53 2.03 -7.38 -10.20
CA SER A 53 3.45 -7.57 -10.55
C SER A 53 4.34 -6.44 -10.06
N SER A 54 3.77 -5.27 -9.76
CA SER A 54 4.52 -4.07 -9.41
C SER A 54 4.44 -3.69 -7.93
N ASP A 55 3.41 -4.15 -7.21
CA ASP A 55 3.25 -3.89 -5.78
C ASP A 55 3.24 -5.21 -4.96
N PRO A 56 4.33 -5.51 -4.22
CA PRO A 56 4.41 -6.71 -3.38
C PRO A 56 3.32 -6.82 -2.31
N VAL A 57 2.74 -5.70 -1.82
CA VAL A 57 1.64 -5.73 -0.84
C VAL A 57 0.40 -6.35 -1.49
N THR A 58 0.05 -5.91 -2.69
CA THR A 58 -1.11 -6.42 -3.43
C THR A 58 -0.88 -7.84 -3.93
N HIS A 59 0.36 -8.18 -4.28
CA HIS A 59 0.76 -9.56 -4.59
C HIS A 59 0.53 -10.49 -3.40
N ALA A 60 1.08 -10.15 -2.24
CA ALA A 60 0.91 -10.92 -1.01
C ALA A 60 -0.57 -11.06 -0.63
N ALA A 61 -1.36 -10.01 -0.85
CA ALA A 61 -2.80 -10.03 -0.62
C ALA A 61 -3.50 -11.06 -1.52
N ALA A 62 -3.24 -11.02 -2.82
CA ALA A 62 -3.83 -11.97 -3.77
C ALA A 62 -3.44 -13.42 -3.45
N VAL A 63 -2.18 -13.68 -3.07
CA VAL A 63 -1.71 -15.00 -2.65
C VAL A 63 -2.43 -15.46 -1.38
N SER A 64 -2.54 -14.60 -0.37
CA SER A 64 -3.18 -14.91 0.91
C SER A 64 -4.68 -15.19 0.78
N ILE A 65 -5.38 -14.45 -0.07
CA ILE A 65 -6.81 -14.63 -0.32
C ILE A 65 -7.08 -15.92 -1.10
N GLY A 66 -6.17 -16.27 -2.01
CA GLY A 66 -6.28 -17.45 -2.86
C GLY A 66 -7.25 -17.29 -4.04
N PRO A 67 -7.20 -18.21 -5.02
CA PRO A 67 -7.80 -18.03 -6.35
C PRO A 67 -9.33 -17.86 -6.33
N PHE A 68 -10.05 -18.57 -5.47
CA PHE A 68 -11.51 -18.41 -5.37
C PHE A 68 -11.90 -17.10 -4.68
N GLY A 69 -11.16 -16.73 -3.62
CA GLY A 69 -11.44 -15.48 -2.90
C GLY A 69 -11.21 -14.26 -3.78
N VAL A 70 -10.14 -14.24 -4.58
CA VAL A 70 -9.85 -13.11 -5.48
C VAL A 70 -10.90 -12.94 -6.58
N LEU A 71 -11.45 -14.05 -7.11
CA LEU A 71 -12.57 -14.01 -8.06
C LEU A 71 -13.84 -13.49 -7.40
N THR A 72 -14.14 -13.96 -6.18
CA THR A 72 -15.32 -13.53 -5.42
C THR A 72 -15.25 -12.04 -5.08
N LEU A 73 -14.08 -11.54 -4.67
CA LEU A 73 -13.87 -10.13 -4.39
C LEU A 73 -13.96 -9.26 -5.65
N SER A 74 -13.47 -9.76 -6.79
CA SER A 74 -13.58 -9.04 -8.06
C SER A 74 -15.04 -8.91 -8.51
N ASP A 75 -15.83 -9.99 -8.37
CA ASP A 75 -17.26 -10.02 -8.67
C ASP A 75 -18.05 -9.08 -7.74
N TRP A 76 -17.80 -9.18 -6.43
CA TRP A 76 -18.39 -8.27 -5.44
C TRP A 76 -18.08 -6.79 -5.75
N LEU A 77 -16.82 -6.47 -6.09
CA LEU A 77 -16.45 -5.09 -6.41
C LEU A 77 -17.14 -4.58 -7.69
N GLN A 78 -17.42 -5.48 -8.64
CA GLN A 78 -18.20 -5.15 -9.82
C GLN A 78 -19.67 -4.85 -9.46
N GLU A 79 -20.26 -5.56 -8.51
CA GLU A 79 -21.61 -5.29 -8.01
C GLU A 79 -21.71 -3.92 -7.32
N VAL A 80 -20.71 -3.55 -6.50
CA VAL A 80 -20.68 -2.27 -5.77
C VAL A 80 -19.96 -1.14 -6.52
N TRP A 81 -19.67 -1.31 -7.82
CA TRP A 81 -18.88 -0.34 -8.58
C TRP A 81 -19.51 1.07 -8.66
N GLY A 82 -20.84 1.13 -8.61
CA GLY A 82 -21.59 2.39 -8.53
C GLY A 82 -21.19 3.19 -7.29
N ASP A 83 -21.22 2.54 -6.12
CA ASP A 83 -20.86 3.13 -4.83
C ASP A 83 -19.38 3.54 -4.80
N VAL A 84 -18.49 2.69 -5.33
CA VAL A 84 -17.06 3.01 -5.47
C VAL A 84 -16.87 4.29 -6.27
N THR A 85 -17.59 4.46 -7.38
CA THR A 85 -17.47 5.64 -8.24
C THR A 85 -17.99 6.90 -7.55
N GLU A 86 -19.11 6.79 -6.81
CA GLU A 86 -19.67 7.90 -6.05
C GLU A 86 -18.73 8.35 -4.91
N ILE A 87 -18.21 7.39 -4.14
CA ILE A 87 -17.25 7.66 -3.07
C ILE A 87 -15.96 8.25 -3.65
N ALA A 88 -15.44 7.69 -4.75
CA ALA A 88 -14.20 8.18 -5.38
C ALA A 88 -14.31 9.63 -5.84
N ALA A 89 -15.50 10.09 -6.27
CA ALA A 89 -15.73 11.47 -6.67
C ALA A 89 -15.63 12.47 -5.49
N LEU A 90 -15.80 12.00 -4.26
CA LEU A 90 -15.78 12.79 -3.03
C LEU A 90 -14.53 12.55 -2.17
N THR A 91 -13.70 11.57 -2.54
CA THR A 91 -12.55 11.14 -1.75
C THR A 91 -11.36 12.07 -1.94
N GLU A 92 -10.97 12.75 -0.87
CA GLU A 92 -9.66 13.40 -0.79
C GLU A 92 -8.59 12.35 -0.50
N VAL A 93 -7.68 12.15 -1.46
CA VAL A 93 -6.58 11.20 -1.35
C VAL A 93 -5.40 11.88 -0.67
N PRO A 94 -4.88 11.35 0.46
CA PRO A 94 -3.63 11.80 1.02
C PRO A 94 -2.49 11.63 0.02
N GLU A 95 -1.84 12.72 -0.37
CA GLU A 95 -0.69 12.67 -1.27
C GLU A 95 0.58 12.34 -0.48
N LEU A 96 1.27 11.28 -0.90
CA LEU A 96 2.64 11.02 -0.48
C LEU A 96 3.57 11.85 -1.36
N ILE A 97 4.55 12.49 -0.74
CA ILE A 97 5.64 13.13 -1.50
C ILE A 97 6.56 12.06 -2.11
N GLU A 98 7.33 12.43 -3.12
CA GLU A 98 8.20 11.50 -3.88
C GLU A 98 9.11 10.67 -2.97
N SER A 99 9.76 11.29 -1.98
CA SER A 99 10.60 10.57 -1.03
C SER A 99 9.80 9.54 -0.21
N GLU A 100 8.61 9.88 0.27
CA GLU A 100 7.76 8.94 1.00
C GLU A 100 7.39 7.72 0.15
N VAL A 101 7.09 7.93 -1.14
CA VAL A 101 6.82 6.83 -2.09
C VAL A 101 8.04 5.92 -2.24
N LEU A 102 9.23 6.49 -2.45
CA LEU A 102 10.46 5.73 -2.63
C LEU A 102 10.83 4.91 -1.38
N TYR A 103 10.78 5.52 -0.20
CA TYR A 103 11.09 4.82 1.05
C TYR A 103 10.06 3.73 1.39
N ARG A 104 8.77 4.00 1.16
CA ARG A 104 7.71 2.98 1.29
C ARG A 104 7.99 1.79 0.38
N ARG A 105 8.25 2.06 -0.91
CA ARG A 105 8.53 1.02 -1.91
C ARG A 105 9.78 0.22 -1.59
N ALA A 106 10.89 0.89 -1.31
CA ALA A 106 12.15 0.23 -0.95
C ALA A 106 12.01 -0.68 0.28
N THR A 107 11.25 -0.24 1.28
CA THR A 107 10.98 -1.04 2.49
C THR A 107 10.13 -2.27 2.17
N VAL A 108 9.02 -2.09 1.44
CA VAL A 108 8.12 -3.18 1.05
C VAL A 108 8.85 -4.22 0.23
N GLU A 109 9.61 -3.80 -0.79
CA GLU A 109 10.36 -4.72 -1.65
C GLU A 109 11.44 -5.48 -0.86
N LEU A 110 12.19 -4.81 0.01
CA LEU A 110 13.22 -5.45 0.84
C LEU A 110 12.63 -6.51 1.78
N PHE A 111 11.49 -6.22 2.40
CA PHE A 111 10.81 -7.17 3.29
C PHE A 111 10.26 -8.36 2.50
N ALA A 112 9.63 -8.13 1.35
CA ALA A 112 9.11 -9.19 0.50
C ALA A 112 10.23 -10.12 -0.06
N GLU A 113 11.40 -9.56 -0.37
CA GLU A 113 12.56 -10.33 -0.82
C GLU A 113 13.21 -11.15 0.30
N THR A 114 13.25 -10.59 1.51
CA THR A 114 13.89 -11.27 2.64
C THR A 114 12.99 -12.36 3.23
N ASP A 115 11.68 -12.16 3.18
CA ASP A 115 10.69 -13.15 3.61
C ASP A 115 9.57 -13.24 2.56
N ALA A 116 9.68 -14.24 1.68
CA ALA A 116 8.68 -14.52 0.66
C ALA A 116 7.31 -14.92 1.26
N SER A 117 7.25 -15.21 2.56
CA SER A 117 6.01 -15.49 3.29
C SER A 117 5.49 -14.30 4.10
N ALA A 118 6.11 -13.12 3.97
CA ALA A 118 5.65 -11.91 4.62
C ALA A 118 4.18 -11.62 4.25
N SER A 119 3.33 -11.50 5.27
CA SER A 119 1.92 -11.20 5.08
C SER A 119 1.70 -9.78 4.57
N THR A 120 0.54 -9.53 3.95
CA THR A 120 0.12 -8.18 3.55
C THR A 120 0.18 -7.21 4.72
N ALA A 121 -0.26 -7.63 5.91
CA ALA A 121 -0.23 -6.79 7.11
C ALA A 121 1.21 -6.38 7.48
N THR A 122 2.15 -7.32 7.46
CA THR A 122 3.57 -7.04 7.74
C THR A 122 4.15 -6.06 6.73
N LEU A 123 3.93 -6.28 5.43
CA LEU A 123 4.48 -5.42 4.38
C LEU A 123 3.88 -4.01 4.43
N ALA A 124 2.55 -3.90 4.56
CA ALA A 124 1.87 -2.62 4.64
C ALA A 124 2.29 -1.81 5.89
N PHE A 125 2.38 -2.48 7.04
CA PHE A 125 2.79 -1.84 8.29
C PHE A 125 4.25 -1.39 8.24
N ALA A 126 5.17 -2.22 7.71
CA ALA A 126 6.56 -1.85 7.51
C ALA A 126 6.72 -0.63 6.58
N GLY A 127 5.99 -0.61 5.46
CA GLY A 127 5.97 0.52 4.55
C GLY A 127 5.48 1.81 5.21
N ALA A 128 4.41 1.74 6.02
CA ALA A 128 3.91 2.88 6.77
C ALA A 128 4.91 3.41 7.81
N LEU A 129 5.64 2.53 8.49
CA LEU A 129 6.70 2.92 9.42
C LEU A 129 7.84 3.66 8.71
N ALA A 130 8.20 3.23 7.49
CA ALA A 130 9.21 3.94 6.70
C ALA A 130 8.75 5.36 6.33
N VAL A 131 7.50 5.54 5.89
CA VAL A 131 6.91 6.86 5.62
C VAL A 131 6.91 7.73 6.88
N ALA A 132 6.48 7.18 8.02
CA ALA A 132 6.48 7.89 9.29
C ALA A 132 7.90 8.33 9.71
N ASN A 133 8.90 7.47 9.48
CA ASN A 133 10.30 7.78 9.76
C ASN A 133 10.82 8.92 8.86
N VAL A 134 10.48 8.92 7.56
CA VAL A 134 10.84 10.03 6.65
C VAL A 134 10.24 11.35 7.11
N ARG A 135 8.95 11.36 7.49
CA ARG A 135 8.28 12.58 8.01
C ARG A 135 8.92 13.10 9.28
N TRP A 136 9.29 12.18 10.17
CA TRP A 136 9.99 12.50 11.41
C TRP A 136 11.38 13.10 11.15
N LEU A 137 12.19 12.47 10.29
CA LEU A 137 13.51 12.96 9.90
C LEU A 137 13.44 14.35 9.25
N ALA A 138 12.44 14.60 8.40
CA ALA A 138 12.25 15.89 7.74
C ALA A 138 11.89 17.03 8.71
N THR A 139 11.19 16.73 9.81
CA THR A 139 10.83 17.74 10.82
C THR A 139 11.90 17.93 11.89
N GLY A 140 12.85 17.00 12.05
CA GLY A 140 13.88 17.06 13.10
C GLY A 140 13.30 17.00 14.52
N SER A 141 12.13 16.35 14.68
CA SER A 141 11.39 16.28 15.94
C SER A 141 12.02 15.30 16.94
N ASP A 142 11.57 15.31 18.20
CA ASP A 142 11.97 14.33 19.21
C ASP A 142 11.66 12.88 18.76
N PRO A 143 12.61 11.92 18.84
CA PRO A 143 12.36 10.50 18.56
C PRO A 143 11.19 9.88 19.32
N ALA A 144 10.78 10.44 20.47
CA ALA A 144 9.64 9.97 21.24
C ALA A 144 8.27 10.40 20.66
N ALA A 145 8.25 11.24 19.62
CA ALA A 145 7.02 11.72 19.00
C ALA A 145 6.35 10.64 18.13
N SER A 146 5.46 9.84 18.74
CA SER A 146 4.68 8.80 18.05
C SER A 146 3.60 9.34 17.09
N GLY A 147 3.37 10.67 17.09
CA GLY A 147 2.33 11.33 16.29
C GLY A 147 2.44 11.09 14.78
N PHE A 148 3.66 10.94 14.25
CA PHE A 148 3.89 10.65 12.84
C PHE A 148 3.36 9.29 12.42
N VAL A 149 3.56 8.26 13.25
CA VAL A 149 3.08 6.90 12.97
C VAL A 149 1.55 6.89 12.95
N SER A 150 0.89 7.48 13.94
CA SER A 150 -0.58 7.58 13.96
C SER A 150 -1.11 8.32 12.73
N SER A 151 -0.49 9.46 12.36
CA SER A 151 -0.93 10.24 11.20
C SER A 151 -0.80 9.48 9.89
N VAL A 152 0.25 8.68 9.71
CA VAL A 152 0.42 7.86 8.50
C VAL A 152 -0.59 6.73 8.47
N LEU A 153 -0.83 6.06 9.60
CA LEU A 153 -1.81 4.98 9.68
C LEU A 153 -3.23 5.48 9.46
N ASP A 154 -3.59 6.64 10.00
CA ASP A 154 -4.92 7.25 9.78
C ASP A 154 -5.15 7.57 8.28
N ALA A 155 -4.06 7.81 7.53
CA ALA A 155 -4.10 8.15 6.11
C ALA A 155 -3.96 6.94 5.16
N ASP A 156 -3.44 5.79 5.63
CA ASP A 156 -3.28 4.55 4.85
C ASP A 156 -4.20 3.45 5.42
N PRO A 157 -5.40 3.22 4.81
CA PRO A 157 -6.35 2.24 5.30
C PRO A 157 -5.82 0.79 5.35
N VAL A 158 -4.89 0.42 4.47
CA VAL A 158 -4.29 -0.92 4.49
C VAL A 158 -3.38 -1.05 5.69
N ALA A 159 -2.57 -0.04 5.97
CA ALA A 159 -1.70 -0.02 7.14
C ALA A 159 -2.50 0.10 8.46
N ALA A 160 -3.63 0.81 8.46
CA ALA A 160 -4.57 0.84 9.58
C ALA A 160 -5.14 -0.56 9.87
N ALA A 161 -5.67 -1.24 8.85
CA ALA A 161 -6.15 -2.62 9.00
C ALA A 161 -5.04 -3.57 9.47
N ALA A 162 -3.83 -3.40 8.92
CA ALA A 162 -2.66 -4.17 9.34
C ALA A 162 -2.31 -3.95 10.82
N ARG A 163 -2.41 -2.71 11.32
CA ARG A 163 -2.19 -2.42 12.73
C ARG A 163 -3.16 -3.18 13.61
N GLU A 164 -4.46 -3.21 13.27
CA GLU A 164 -5.46 -3.91 14.08
C GLU A 164 -5.29 -5.44 14.02
N GLU A 165 -4.84 -5.98 12.89
CA GLU A 165 -4.60 -7.42 12.69
C GLU A 165 -3.36 -7.94 13.45
N LEU A 166 -2.28 -7.15 13.47
CA LEU A 166 -1.02 -7.53 14.09
C LEU A 166 -1.06 -7.32 15.61
N ASP A 167 -0.54 -8.25 16.40
CA ASP A 167 -0.37 -8.01 17.83
C ASP A 167 0.77 -7.02 18.13
N GLU A 168 0.79 -6.47 19.35
CA GLU A 168 1.78 -5.47 19.76
C GLU A 168 3.23 -5.98 19.66
N SER A 169 3.46 -7.25 19.99
CA SER A 169 4.80 -7.83 19.94
C SER A 169 5.34 -7.91 18.51
N THR A 170 4.45 -8.23 17.57
CA THR A 170 4.75 -8.31 16.14
C THR A 170 4.97 -6.91 15.59
N ARG A 171 4.12 -5.93 15.93
CA ARG A 171 4.32 -4.52 15.53
C ARG A 171 5.65 -3.97 16.02
N ALA A 172 6.02 -4.23 17.27
CA ALA A 172 7.31 -3.83 17.83
C ALA A 172 8.49 -4.51 17.11
N SER A 173 8.36 -5.81 16.80
CA SER A 173 9.37 -6.55 16.04
C SER A 173 9.56 -6.00 14.62
N ILE A 174 8.48 -5.61 13.94
CA ILE A 174 8.54 -4.97 12.62
C ILE A 174 9.23 -3.62 12.72
N ALA A 175 8.89 -2.78 13.71
CA ALA A 175 9.53 -1.49 13.92
C ALA A 175 11.05 -1.62 14.15
N ILE A 176 11.47 -2.57 14.97
CA ILE A 176 12.90 -2.89 15.17
C ILE A 176 13.53 -3.34 13.85
N SER A 177 12.85 -4.17 13.09
CA SER A 177 13.36 -4.71 11.81
C SER A 177 13.54 -3.60 10.76
N VAL A 178 12.60 -2.66 10.65
CA VAL A 178 12.72 -1.48 9.78
C VAL A 178 13.90 -0.62 10.22
N GLY A 179 14.03 -0.35 11.53
CA GLY A 179 15.15 0.43 12.07
C GLY A 179 16.51 -0.22 11.81
N ASN A 180 16.64 -1.52 12.05
CA ASN A 180 17.88 -2.27 11.84
C ASN A 180 18.32 -2.31 10.36
N ARG A 181 17.36 -2.22 9.43
CA ARG A 181 17.59 -2.25 7.98
C ARG A 181 17.59 -0.86 7.34
N TRP A 182 17.55 0.21 8.14
CA TRP A 182 17.40 1.56 7.61
C TRP A 182 18.48 1.94 6.59
N THR A 183 19.73 1.53 6.83
CA THR A 183 20.83 1.73 5.88
C THR A 183 20.58 1.04 4.54
N GLU A 184 20.16 -0.23 4.55
CA GLU A 184 19.83 -0.98 3.32
C GLU A 184 18.67 -0.33 2.55
N ILE A 185 17.66 0.17 3.28
CA ILE A 185 16.54 0.91 2.70
C ILE A 185 17.04 2.20 2.02
N MET A 186 17.89 2.98 2.68
CA MET A 186 18.46 4.21 2.11
C MET A 186 19.29 3.93 0.85
N GLU A 187 20.13 2.88 0.86
CA GLU A 187 20.92 2.48 -0.30
C GLU A 187 20.03 2.11 -1.49
N ARG A 188 18.93 1.39 -1.24
CA ARG A 188 17.96 1.04 -2.27
C ARG A 188 17.22 2.26 -2.84
N VAL A 189 16.85 3.21 -1.98
CA VAL A 189 16.27 4.49 -2.43
C VAL A 189 17.23 5.24 -3.34
N GLN A 190 18.53 5.33 -3.00
CA GLN A 190 19.53 5.98 -3.86
C GLN A 190 19.63 5.33 -5.24
N VAL A 191 19.54 4.00 -5.31
CA VAL A 191 19.50 3.28 -6.60
C VAL A 191 18.23 3.64 -7.39
N MET A 192 17.07 3.68 -6.74
CA MET A 192 15.81 4.06 -7.39
C MET A 192 15.85 5.50 -7.92
N GLU A 193 16.37 6.46 -7.15
CA GLU A 193 16.56 7.85 -7.57
C GLU A 193 17.51 7.93 -8.78
N MET A 194 18.61 7.18 -8.76
CA MET A 194 19.56 7.13 -9.88
C MET A 194 18.91 6.57 -11.15
N VAL A 195 18.13 5.49 -11.05
CA VAL A 195 17.42 4.90 -12.20
C VAL A 195 16.40 5.88 -12.77
N ALA A 196 15.59 6.51 -11.91
CA ALA A 196 14.61 7.50 -12.34
C ALA A 196 15.27 8.71 -13.05
N ALA A 197 16.43 9.16 -12.55
CA ALA A 197 17.20 10.22 -13.19
C ALA A 197 17.74 9.82 -14.58
N ILE A 198 18.17 8.56 -14.74
CA ILE A 198 18.61 8.02 -16.05
C ILE A 198 17.44 7.98 -17.04
N GLU A 199 16.28 7.47 -16.61
CA GLU A 199 15.08 7.38 -17.44
C GLU A 199 14.57 8.75 -17.89
N THR A 200 14.69 9.76 -17.03
CA THR A 200 14.31 11.15 -17.36
C THR A 200 15.26 11.82 -18.36
N ALA A 201 16.52 11.36 -18.43
CA ALA A 201 17.54 11.94 -19.30
C ALA A 201 17.59 11.29 -20.70
N ALA A 202 16.89 10.18 -20.92
CA ALA A 202 16.85 9.41 -22.17
C ALA A 202 15.75 9.89 -23.14
#